data_AF-X6JS02-F1
#
_entry.id   AF-X6JS02-F1
#
_cell.length_a   1.000
_cell.length_b   1.000
_cell.length_c   1.000
_cell.angle_alpha   90.00
_cell.angle_beta   90.00
_cell.angle_gamma   90.00
#
_symmetry.space_group_name_H-M   'P 1'
#
loop_
_entity.id
_entity.type
_entity.pdbx_description
1 polymer ?
#
loop_
_entity_poly.entity_id
_entity_poly.type
_entity_poly.pdbx_seq_one_letter_code
_entity_poly.pdbx_strand_id
1 'polypeptide(L)'
;MTTLHYASGGSASEVAKAGFNLVDVSSLDQLNALPAGQKGLVWLNEADGATSSFIQKVTPFIGNPKVFGFFLVDEPDPTGKWGTYATAADLKAESDWIHSHLPGAKTFITMMNMGSSANPDFSNTFNPANTHIDYYGLDPYPVRTGTSTIDYNMIDRTVAAAVASGIPLSQVVPVYQTFGGGDWTTDTGGRYVLPSVAQEKTMLDHWAKVAPSPAFDYAYAWGSQQGDTALESSPTLQALFLQHNQSTASGPSASEPTPPPTSTVPPPTSVPPTSTGDHIFYGTGSADVLRGTAGADTMMGRGYNDTYYVNNAGDKVVELRHSGNDSVLASVSYALSAGSQVEHLATTSKLGTAAIKLTGNEFAQTIDGNSGSNTINGGGGRDVLTGHGGNDVFVFDSALKVGNIDKVTDFKVGHDKIQLDHTVFAGLHTGALPSSAFYAGRAAHDSGDHIVYNSTTGALSFDSDGSGGAHQIQFATLSPHLALTASSFIVT
;
A
#
# COMPACT_ATOMS: atom_id res chain seq x y z
N MET A 1 -23.28 -9.37 21.05
CA MET A 1 -22.64 -8.29 20.24
C MET A 1 -22.92 -8.61 18.79
N THR A 2 -23.05 -7.60 17.93
CA THR A 2 -23.18 -7.82 16.49
C THR A 2 -21.91 -8.52 15.99
N THR A 3 -22.06 -9.58 15.20
CA THR A 3 -20.94 -10.24 14.53
C THR A 3 -20.24 -9.25 13.61
N LEU A 4 -18.90 -9.28 13.60
CA LEU A 4 -18.10 -8.42 12.74
C LEU A 4 -17.82 -9.11 11.41
N HIS A 5 -17.92 -8.35 10.32
CA HIS A 5 -17.73 -8.80 8.96
C HIS A 5 -16.79 -7.81 8.28
N TYR A 6 -15.62 -8.30 7.88
CA TYR A 6 -14.52 -7.52 7.30
C TYR A 6 -14.47 -7.69 5.78
N ALA A 7 -14.15 -6.60 5.07
CA ALA A 7 -13.82 -6.63 3.65
C ALA A 7 -12.65 -5.68 3.41
N SER A 8 -11.63 -6.15 2.70
CA SER A 8 -10.44 -5.36 2.38
C SER A 8 -10.63 -4.57 1.08
N GLY A 9 -10.09 -3.34 1.05
CA GLY A 9 -10.05 -2.53 -0.18
C GLY A 9 -11.34 -1.83 -0.61
N GLY A 10 -12.37 -1.75 0.23
CA GLY A 10 -13.61 -1.00 -0.04
C GLY A 10 -13.84 0.14 0.94
N SER A 11 -14.47 1.24 0.51
CA SER A 11 -14.82 2.32 1.45
C SER A 11 -15.89 1.87 2.45
N ALA A 12 -15.90 2.52 3.62
CA ALA A 12 -16.89 2.30 4.68
C ALA A 12 -18.35 2.32 4.17
N SER A 13 -18.64 3.16 3.17
CA SER A 13 -19.98 3.31 2.59
C SER A 13 -20.32 2.25 1.55
N GLU A 14 -19.32 1.70 0.86
CA GLU A 14 -19.50 0.68 -0.17
C GLU A 14 -19.71 -0.68 0.49
N VAL A 15 -18.79 -1.07 1.38
CA VAL A 15 -18.84 -2.38 2.05
C VAL A 15 -20.09 -2.51 2.93
N ALA A 16 -20.57 -1.40 3.49
CA ALA A 16 -21.83 -1.36 4.24
C ALA A 16 -23.06 -1.80 3.43
N LYS A 17 -23.07 -1.58 2.11
CA LYS A 17 -24.19 -2.00 1.23
C LYS A 17 -24.31 -3.52 1.15
N ALA A 18 -23.21 -4.24 1.39
CA ALA A 18 -23.17 -5.70 1.49
C ALA A 18 -23.13 -6.18 2.96
N GLY A 19 -23.42 -5.32 3.93
CA GLY A 19 -23.54 -5.68 5.33
C GLY A 19 -22.22 -5.81 6.10
N PHE A 20 -21.07 -5.45 5.51
CA PHE A 20 -19.80 -5.41 6.22
C PHE A 20 -19.76 -4.24 7.21
N ASN A 21 -19.20 -4.48 8.39
CA ASN A 21 -19.22 -3.54 9.51
C ASN A 21 -17.86 -3.43 10.24
N LEU A 22 -16.88 -4.22 9.82
CA LEU A 22 -15.46 -4.05 10.13
C LEU A 22 -14.79 -3.56 8.86
N VAL A 23 -14.21 -2.36 8.89
CA VAL A 23 -13.76 -1.64 7.69
C VAL A 23 -12.25 -1.53 7.69
N ASP A 24 -11.67 -1.78 6.52
CA ASP A 24 -10.26 -1.55 6.23
C ASP A 24 -9.94 -0.06 6.24
N VAL A 25 -9.02 0.36 7.11
CA VAL A 25 -8.60 1.76 7.25
C VAL A 25 -7.09 1.83 7.42
N SER A 26 -6.47 2.87 6.88
CA SER A 26 -5.02 3.13 7.00
C SER A 26 -4.70 4.49 7.63
N SER A 27 -5.72 5.30 7.92
CA SER A 27 -5.56 6.63 8.49
C SER A 27 -6.58 6.95 9.58
N LEU A 28 -6.21 7.88 10.47
CA LEU A 28 -7.09 8.37 11.52
C LEU A 28 -8.34 9.07 10.94
N ASP A 29 -8.21 9.74 9.79
CA ASP A 29 -9.33 10.40 9.12
C ASP A 29 -10.38 9.40 8.63
N GLN A 30 -9.95 8.31 7.98
CA GLN A 30 -10.85 7.23 7.57
C GLN A 30 -11.55 6.61 8.78
N LEU A 31 -10.80 6.33 9.86
CA LEU A 31 -11.37 5.79 11.09
C LEU A 31 -12.41 6.74 11.71
N ASN A 32 -12.10 8.03 11.77
CA ASN A 32 -13.01 9.05 12.31
C ASN A 32 -14.26 9.23 11.45
N ALA A 33 -14.14 9.02 10.14
CA ALA A 33 -15.26 9.08 9.19
C ALA A 33 -16.21 7.87 9.28
N LEU A 34 -15.83 6.77 9.94
CA LEU A 34 -16.69 5.57 9.98
C LEU A 34 -18.08 5.88 10.60
N PRO A 35 -19.18 5.47 9.96
CA PRO A 35 -20.52 5.54 10.53
C PRO A 35 -20.63 4.89 11.92
N ALA A 36 -21.64 5.32 12.68
CA ALA A 36 -21.95 4.69 13.96
C ALA A 36 -22.24 3.19 13.80
N GLY A 37 -21.68 2.37 14.68
CA GLY A 37 -21.83 0.91 14.64
C GLY A 37 -20.77 0.18 13.81
N GLN A 38 -19.97 0.89 13.00
CA GLN A 38 -18.81 0.32 12.34
C GLN A 38 -17.55 0.42 13.20
N LYS A 39 -16.61 -0.48 12.95
CA LYS A 39 -15.28 -0.50 13.54
C LYS A 39 -14.22 -0.51 12.45
N GLY A 40 -13.03 0.02 12.75
CA GLY A 40 -11.89 -0.03 11.85
C GLY A 40 -10.94 -1.17 12.24
N LEU A 41 -10.50 -1.93 11.24
CA LEU A 41 -9.32 -2.77 11.32
C LEU A 41 -8.20 -2.03 10.59
N VAL A 42 -7.17 -1.60 11.32
CA VAL A 42 -6.13 -0.71 10.79
C VAL A 42 -5.07 -1.52 10.05
N TRP A 43 -4.92 -1.29 8.75
CA TRP A 43 -3.89 -1.91 7.93
C TRP A 43 -2.52 -1.24 8.16
N LEU A 44 -1.51 -2.03 8.52
CA LEU A 44 -0.15 -1.53 8.80
C LEU A 44 0.88 -1.92 7.73
N ASN A 45 0.82 -3.18 7.28
CA ASN A 45 1.82 -3.83 6.43
C ASN A 45 3.26 -3.67 6.92
N GLU A 46 3.49 -3.91 8.22
CA GLU A 46 4.82 -3.86 8.83
C GLU A 46 5.10 -5.18 9.55
N ALA A 47 6.35 -5.64 9.48
CA ALA A 47 6.81 -6.89 10.09
C ALA A 47 8.25 -6.79 10.63
N ASP A 48 8.72 -5.56 10.87
CA ASP A 48 10.10 -5.24 11.28
C ASP A 48 10.24 -5.08 12.80
N GLY A 49 9.16 -5.34 13.56
CA GLY A 49 9.10 -5.18 15.00
C GLY A 49 8.56 -3.82 15.40
N ALA A 50 8.49 -3.56 16.71
CA ALA A 50 8.01 -2.29 17.27
C ALA A 50 9.04 -1.14 17.09
N THR A 51 9.36 -0.83 15.84
CA THR A 51 10.28 0.23 15.43
C THR A 51 9.65 1.61 15.59
N SER A 52 10.45 2.67 15.40
CA SER A 52 9.91 4.03 15.39
C SER A 52 8.87 4.26 14.29
N SER A 53 9.00 3.60 13.13
CA SER A 53 8.01 3.66 12.04
C SER A 53 6.68 3.08 12.50
N PHE A 54 6.72 1.86 13.03
CA PHE A 54 5.57 1.15 13.58
C PHE A 54 4.85 1.99 14.63
N ILE A 55 5.60 2.52 15.60
CA ILE A 55 5.07 3.34 16.67
C ILE A 55 4.39 4.59 16.12
N GLN A 56 5.00 5.27 15.13
CA GLN A 56 4.40 6.46 14.50
C GLN A 56 3.12 6.14 13.74
N LYS A 57 3.02 4.97 13.10
CA LYS A 57 1.79 4.52 12.43
C LYS A 57 0.68 4.17 13.42
N VAL A 58 0.99 3.50 14.53
CA VAL A 58 -0.02 3.01 15.49
C VAL A 58 -0.48 4.10 16.46
N THR A 59 0.43 4.97 16.91
CA THR A 59 0.16 6.00 17.94
C THR A 59 -1.08 6.86 17.68
N PRO A 60 -1.35 7.34 16.44
CA PRO A 60 -2.54 8.15 16.15
C PRO A 60 -3.88 7.49 16.49
N PHE A 61 -3.92 6.16 16.56
CA PHE A 61 -5.13 5.39 16.80
C PHE A 61 -5.40 5.12 18.30
N ILE A 62 -4.43 5.42 19.17
CA ILE A 62 -4.54 5.17 20.61
C ILE A 62 -5.71 5.95 21.21
N GLY A 63 -6.56 5.24 21.96
CA GLY A 63 -7.74 5.80 22.63
C GLY A 63 -8.93 6.04 21.70
N ASN A 64 -8.83 5.77 20.40
CA ASN A 64 -9.96 5.92 19.49
C ASN A 64 -10.95 4.75 19.66
N PRO A 65 -12.20 5.00 20.07
CA PRO A 65 -13.17 3.94 20.37
C PRO A 65 -13.64 3.17 19.14
N LYS A 66 -13.32 3.62 17.92
CA LYS A 66 -13.68 2.92 16.68
C LYS A 66 -12.67 1.87 16.26
N VAL A 67 -11.49 1.83 16.88
CA VAL A 67 -10.49 0.77 16.61
C VAL A 67 -11.04 -0.56 17.12
N PHE A 68 -11.11 -1.56 16.23
CA PHE A 68 -11.22 -2.95 16.62
C PHE A 68 -9.83 -3.57 16.82
N GLY A 69 -8.92 -3.30 15.89
CA GLY A 69 -7.59 -3.87 15.92
C GLY A 69 -6.71 -3.40 14.76
N PHE A 70 -5.59 -4.10 14.57
CA PHE A 70 -4.57 -3.87 13.56
C PHE A 70 -4.34 -5.14 12.76
N PHE A 71 -4.37 -5.01 11.44
CA PHE A 71 -3.95 -6.03 10.50
C PHE A 71 -2.47 -5.77 10.19
N LEU A 72 -1.60 -6.58 10.77
CA LEU A 72 -0.16 -6.34 10.76
C LEU A 72 0.42 -6.58 9.37
N VAL A 73 0.19 -7.78 8.83
CA VAL A 73 0.76 -8.24 7.56
C VAL A 73 -0.18 -9.24 6.91
N ASP A 74 -0.34 -9.11 5.60
CA ASP A 74 -0.97 -10.09 4.75
C ASP A 74 0.06 -11.14 4.32
N GLU A 75 -0.21 -12.40 4.63
CA GLU A 75 0.63 -13.58 4.36
C GLU A 75 2.13 -13.34 4.66
N PRO A 76 2.52 -13.06 5.91
CA PRO A 76 3.92 -12.88 6.27
C PRO A 76 4.73 -14.12 5.88
N ASP A 77 5.89 -13.90 5.24
CA ASP A 77 6.76 -14.95 4.74
C ASP A 77 7.94 -15.16 5.70
N PRO A 78 8.00 -16.28 6.45
CA PRO A 78 9.11 -16.57 7.36
C PRO A 78 10.42 -16.89 6.63
N THR A 79 10.40 -17.05 5.31
CA THR A 79 11.57 -17.36 4.48
C THR A 79 12.10 -16.13 3.73
N GLY A 80 11.28 -15.10 3.56
CA GLY A 80 11.61 -13.85 2.86
C GLY A 80 11.82 -14.02 1.35
N LYS A 81 11.27 -15.08 0.76
CA LYS A 81 11.48 -15.47 -0.62
C LYS A 81 10.35 -15.04 -1.56
N TRP A 82 9.13 -14.96 -1.04
CA TRP A 82 7.89 -14.88 -1.82
C TRP A 82 7.03 -13.68 -1.45
N GLY A 83 7.16 -13.16 -0.23
CA GLY A 83 6.35 -12.06 0.27
C GLY A 83 7.09 -11.19 1.29
N THR A 84 6.32 -10.44 2.08
CA THR A 84 6.83 -9.61 3.17
C THR A 84 7.55 -10.50 4.19
N TYR A 85 8.87 -10.38 4.27
CA TYR A 85 9.64 -11.13 5.26
C TYR A 85 9.21 -10.73 6.67
N ALA A 86 8.95 -11.72 7.52
CA ALA A 86 8.62 -11.49 8.92
C ALA A 86 9.23 -12.57 9.80
N THR A 87 9.71 -12.20 10.99
CA THR A 87 10.05 -13.18 12.02
C THR A 87 8.96 -13.25 13.08
N ALA A 88 8.84 -14.39 13.75
CA ALA A 88 7.91 -14.52 14.87
C ALA A 88 8.25 -13.53 15.99
N ALA A 89 9.52 -13.19 16.17
CA ALA A 89 9.97 -12.24 17.19
C ALA A 89 9.53 -10.80 16.87
N ASP A 90 9.58 -10.40 15.60
CA ASP A 90 9.18 -9.06 15.15
C ASP A 90 7.66 -8.88 15.27
N LEU A 91 6.89 -9.84 14.74
CA LEU A 91 5.43 -9.86 14.89
C LEU A 91 5.00 -9.90 16.36
N LYS A 92 5.75 -10.61 17.20
CA LYS A 92 5.53 -10.61 18.65
C LYS A 92 5.78 -9.25 19.27
N ALA A 93 6.87 -8.57 18.90
CA ALA A 93 7.18 -7.26 19.41
C ALA A 93 6.10 -6.23 19.06
N GLU A 94 5.59 -6.27 17.82
CA GLU A 94 4.48 -5.44 17.36
C GLU A 94 3.19 -5.72 18.14
N SER A 95 2.83 -7.01 18.27
CA SER A 95 1.61 -7.41 18.99
C SER A 95 1.66 -7.04 20.47
N ASP A 96 2.77 -7.31 21.14
CA ASP A 96 2.98 -6.94 22.56
C ASP A 96 2.93 -5.42 22.76
N TRP A 97 3.50 -4.65 21.82
CA TRP A 97 3.46 -3.20 21.88
C TRP A 97 2.03 -2.68 21.77
N ILE A 98 1.24 -3.18 20.81
CA ILE A 98 -0.17 -2.84 20.66
C ILE A 98 -0.95 -3.17 21.93
N HIS A 99 -0.81 -4.39 22.46
CA HIS A 99 -1.57 -4.82 23.65
C HIS A 99 -1.22 -4.01 24.90
N SER A 100 0.04 -3.58 25.04
CA SER A 100 0.48 -2.77 26.18
C SER A 100 0.06 -1.30 26.10
N HIS A 101 -0.10 -0.74 24.89
CA HIS A 101 -0.41 0.69 24.69
C HIS A 101 -1.88 0.95 24.32
N LEU A 102 -2.59 -0.06 23.80
CA LEU A 102 -4.01 0.01 23.49
C LEU A 102 -4.75 -1.24 23.98
N PRO A 103 -4.93 -1.40 25.31
CA PRO A 103 -5.59 -2.57 25.87
C PRO A 103 -6.97 -2.81 25.25
N GLY A 104 -7.19 -4.01 24.73
CA GLY A 104 -8.43 -4.42 24.07
C GLY A 104 -8.42 -4.34 22.54
N ALA A 105 -7.45 -3.63 21.93
CA ALA A 105 -7.22 -3.72 20.50
C ALA A 105 -6.72 -5.12 20.12
N LYS A 106 -7.15 -5.59 18.95
CA LYS A 106 -6.82 -6.91 18.43
C LYS A 106 -5.70 -6.86 17.41
N THR A 107 -4.90 -7.91 17.34
CA THR A 107 -3.91 -8.08 16.27
C THR A 107 -4.31 -9.22 15.35
N PHE A 108 -4.09 -9.03 14.06
CA PHE A 108 -4.51 -9.95 13.02
C PHE A 108 -3.45 -10.05 11.92
N ILE A 109 -3.26 -11.26 11.42
CA ILE A 109 -2.54 -11.57 10.16
C ILE A 109 -3.35 -12.59 9.38
N THR A 110 -3.21 -12.62 8.06
CA THR A 110 -3.50 -13.83 7.25
C THR A 110 -2.28 -14.76 7.28
N MET A 111 -2.46 -16.01 6.90
CA MET A 111 -1.43 -17.04 7.06
C MET A 111 -0.94 -17.52 5.70
N MET A 112 0.35 -17.31 5.43
CA MET A 112 0.98 -17.92 4.27
C MET A 112 0.96 -19.45 4.41
N ASN A 113 0.38 -20.15 3.42
CA ASN A 113 0.45 -21.61 3.34
C ASN A 113 1.83 -22.04 2.81
N MET A 114 2.64 -22.64 3.67
CA MET A 114 4.00 -23.10 3.31
C MET A 114 4.01 -24.44 2.58
N GLY A 115 2.85 -25.10 2.50
CA GLY A 115 2.67 -26.38 1.82
C GLY A 115 2.08 -26.19 0.43
N SER A 116 0.96 -26.87 0.19
CA SER A 116 0.21 -26.82 -1.06
C SER A 116 -1.29 -26.79 -0.77
N SER A 117 -2.11 -26.53 -1.78
CA SER A 117 -3.57 -26.58 -1.66
C SER A 117 -4.09 -27.99 -1.36
N ALA A 118 -3.32 -29.03 -1.73
CA ALA A 118 -3.63 -30.42 -1.42
C ALA A 118 -3.21 -30.80 0.00
N ASN A 119 -2.02 -30.35 0.41
CA ASN A 119 -1.41 -30.61 1.72
C ASN A 119 -0.96 -29.28 2.35
N PRO A 120 -1.87 -28.52 2.98
CA PRO A 120 -1.53 -27.25 3.60
C PRO A 120 -0.62 -27.47 4.81
N ASP A 121 0.33 -26.55 5.03
CA ASP A 121 1.28 -26.62 6.13
C ASP A 121 1.54 -25.23 6.71
N PHE A 122 1.34 -25.12 8.02
CA PHE A 122 1.61 -23.92 8.81
C PHE A 122 2.59 -24.24 9.95
N SER A 123 3.26 -25.38 9.89
CA SER A 123 4.23 -25.76 10.91
C SER A 123 5.46 -24.86 10.83
N ASN A 124 6.03 -24.51 11.99
CA ASN A 124 7.20 -23.63 12.08
C ASN A 124 7.00 -22.21 11.51
N THR A 125 5.75 -21.74 11.42
CA THR A 125 5.43 -20.36 11.04
C THR A 125 5.02 -19.54 12.27
N PHE A 126 3.78 -19.06 12.32
CA PHE A 126 3.25 -18.14 13.31
C PHE A 126 2.04 -18.75 14.01
N ASN A 127 2.04 -18.66 15.34
CA ASN A 127 0.93 -19.10 16.18
C ASN A 127 0.91 -18.27 17.47
N PRO A 128 -0.17 -18.36 18.27
CA PRO A 128 -0.30 -17.49 19.44
C PRO A 128 0.83 -17.65 20.45
N ALA A 129 1.45 -18.84 20.51
CA ALA A 129 2.52 -19.12 21.46
C ALA A 129 3.84 -18.41 21.10
N ASN A 130 4.08 -18.11 19.82
CA ASN A 130 5.31 -17.45 19.37
C ASN A 130 5.12 -15.99 18.91
N THR A 131 3.92 -15.56 18.52
CA THR A 131 3.66 -14.18 18.10
C THR A 131 2.74 -13.39 19.01
N HIS A 132 2.04 -14.02 19.95
CA HIS A 132 1.01 -13.36 20.77
C HIS A 132 -0.11 -12.67 19.96
N ILE A 133 -0.25 -12.98 18.66
CA ILE A 133 -1.31 -12.40 17.82
C ILE A 133 -2.68 -12.98 18.23
N ASP A 134 -3.72 -12.13 18.20
CA ASP A 134 -5.07 -12.55 18.60
C ASP A 134 -5.74 -13.47 17.57
N TYR A 135 -5.62 -13.15 16.27
CA TYR A 135 -6.40 -13.78 15.20
C TYR A 135 -5.57 -14.08 13.95
N TYR A 136 -5.92 -15.19 13.28
CA TYR A 136 -5.21 -15.73 12.12
C TYR A 136 -6.20 -16.04 11.00
N GLY A 137 -6.08 -15.30 9.90
CA GLY A 137 -6.86 -15.47 8.68
C GLY A 137 -6.35 -16.67 7.90
N LEU A 138 -7.26 -17.55 7.53
CA LEU A 138 -6.97 -18.69 6.66
C LEU A 138 -7.71 -18.51 5.34
N ASP A 139 -6.98 -18.57 4.24
CA ASP A 139 -7.36 -18.13 2.89
C ASP A 139 -7.24 -19.23 1.81
N PRO A 140 -7.82 -20.42 2.01
CA PRO A 140 -7.97 -21.40 0.95
C PRO A 140 -8.90 -20.87 -0.16
N TYR A 141 -8.44 -20.97 -1.41
CA TYR A 141 -9.15 -20.50 -2.60
C TYR A 141 -9.44 -21.65 -3.60
N PRO A 142 -10.52 -22.44 -3.38
CA PRO A 142 -10.83 -23.62 -4.18
C PRO A 142 -11.22 -23.36 -5.63
N VAL A 143 -11.78 -22.19 -5.94
CA VAL A 143 -12.36 -21.90 -7.26
C VAL A 143 -11.26 -21.38 -8.18
N ARG A 144 -10.70 -22.29 -8.99
CA ARG A 144 -9.53 -22.04 -9.83
C ARG A 144 -9.54 -22.84 -11.13
N THR A 145 -8.91 -22.29 -12.16
CA THR A 145 -8.65 -23.00 -13.42
C THR A 145 -7.57 -24.07 -13.22
N GLY A 146 -7.35 -24.93 -14.24
CA GLY A 146 -6.32 -25.97 -14.17
C GLY A 146 -6.68 -27.17 -13.28
N THR A 147 -7.88 -27.19 -12.70
CA THR A 147 -8.43 -28.34 -11.95
C THR A 147 -9.61 -28.95 -12.71
N SER A 148 -9.81 -30.26 -12.59
CA SER A 148 -10.93 -30.96 -13.23
C SER A 148 -12.25 -30.84 -12.43
N THR A 149 -12.14 -30.61 -11.13
CA THR A 149 -13.26 -30.42 -10.20
C THR A 149 -12.84 -29.47 -9.08
N ILE A 150 -13.78 -28.66 -8.58
CA ILE A 150 -13.55 -27.78 -7.42
C ILE A 150 -13.48 -28.62 -6.15
N ASP A 151 -12.39 -28.47 -5.40
CA ASP A 151 -12.17 -29.19 -4.14
C ASP A 151 -12.50 -28.28 -2.94
N TYR A 152 -13.77 -28.23 -2.56
CA TYR A 152 -14.22 -27.46 -1.39
C TYR A 152 -13.63 -27.97 -0.05
N ASN A 153 -13.20 -29.24 0.03
CA ASN A 153 -12.56 -29.77 1.23
C ASN A 153 -11.16 -29.17 1.46
N MET A 154 -10.64 -28.37 0.52
CA MET A 154 -9.46 -27.53 0.76
C MET A 154 -9.65 -26.63 1.99
N ILE A 155 -10.85 -26.12 2.22
CA ILE A 155 -11.19 -25.32 3.40
C ILE A 155 -10.99 -26.16 4.68
N ASP A 156 -11.65 -27.32 4.76
CA ASP A 156 -11.57 -28.21 5.92
C ASP A 156 -10.13 -28.63 6.24
N ARG A 157 -9.34 -28.97 5.21
CA ARG A 157 -7.94 -29.38 5.38
C ARG A 157 -7.06 -28.23 5.83
N THR A 158 -7.29 -27.02 5.32
CA THR A 158 -6.51 -25.82 5.71
C THR A 158 -6.74 -25.47 7.17
N VAL A 159 -8.00 -25.48 7.63
CA VAL A 159 -8.32 -25.28 9.05
C VAL A 159 -7.71 -26.37 9.92
N ALA A 160 -7.81 -27.65 9.50
CA ALA A 160 -7.23 -28.75 10.25
C ALA A 160 -5.69 -28.63 10.38
N ALA A 161 -5.00 -28.21 9.32
CA ALA A 161 -3.56 -28.00 9.33
C ALA A 161 -3.17 -26.83 10.26
N ALA A 162 -3.88 -25.71 10.20
CA ALA A 162 -3.63 -24.57 11.09
C ALA A 162 -3.80 -24.94 12.57
N VAL A 163 -4.87 -25.69 12.90
CA VAL A 163 -5.12 -26.19 14.25
C VAL A 163 -4.02 -27.15 14.70
N ALA A 164 -3.59 -28.06 13.83
CA ALA A 164 -2.48 -28.97 14.12
C ALA A 164 -1.16 -28.23 14.36
N SER A 165 -0.96 -27.07 13.73
CA SER A 165 0.21 -26.20 13.89
C SER A 165 0.13 -25.25 15.09
N GLY A 166 -0.92 -25.37 15.91
CA GLY A 166 -1.04 -24.67 17.18
C GLY A 166 -1.86 -23.38 17.14
N ILE A 167 -2.66 -23.15 16.09
CA ILE A 167 -3.64 -22.06 16.04
C ILE A 167 -4.99 -22.57 16.60
N PRO A 168 -5.44 -22.12 17.78
CA PRO A 168 -6.73 -22.53 18.33
C PRO A 168 -7.87 -22.15 17.40
N LEU A 169 -8.88 -23.00 17.30
CA LEU A 169 -10.02 -22.74 16.42
C LEU A 169 -10.75 -21.43 16.74
N SER A 170 -10.77 -21.00 18.01
CA SER A 170 -11.34 -19.72 18.44
C SER A 170 -10.59 -18.50 17.93
N GLN A 171 -9.38 -18.67 17.38
CA GLN A 171 -8.54 -17.61 16.83
C GLN A 171 -8.47 -17.66 15.29
N VAL A 172 -9.16 -18.62 14.66
CA VAL A 172 -9.26 -18.71 13.20
C VAL A 172 -10.28 -17.70 12.68
N VAL A 173 -9.88 -16.95 11.65
CA VAL A 173 -10.74 -16.06 10.88
C VAL A 173 -10.95 -16.67 9.49
N PRO A 174 -12.20 -16.98 9.10
CA PRO A 174 -12.52 -17.39 7.74
C PRO A 174 -12.18 -16.27 6.74
N VAL A 175 -11.40 -16.60 5.71
CA VAL A 175 -11.15 -15.70 4.59
C VAL A 175 -11.83 -16.28 3.35
N TYR A 176 -12.79 -15.55 2.81
CA TYR A 176 -13.64 -15.94 1.70
C TYR A 176 -13.02 -15.50 0.38
N GLN A 177 -13.06 -16.39 -0.61
CA GLN A 177 -12.58 -16.12 -1.96
C GLN A 177 -13.57 -15.20 -2.68
N THR A 178 -13.41 -13.89 -2.63
CA THR A 178 -14.30 -12.96 -3.34
C THR A 178 -13.61 -12.29 -4.52
N PHE A 179 -12.65 -12.98 -5.12
CA PHE A 179 -11.84 -12.52 -6.25
C PHE A 179 -11.46 -13.64 -7.25
N GLY A 180 -11.02 -13.23 -8.44
CA GLY A 180 -10.26 -14.07 -9.37
C GLY A 180 -10.19 -13.50 -10.79
N GLY A 181 -9.40 -14.12 -11.66
CA GLY A 181 -9.14 -13.64 -13.02
C GLY A 181 -7.80 -12.92 -13.23
N GLY A 182 -7.09 -12.58 -12.15
CA GLY A 182 -5.79 -11.90 -12.21
C GLY A 182 -4.63 -12.79 -12.64
N ASP A 183 -3.41 -12.29 -12.47
CA ASP A 183 -2.18 -12.95 -12.93
C ASP A 183 -1.53 -13.90 -11.92
N TRP A 184 -2.13 -14.04 -10.73
CA TRP A 184 -1.68 -14.99 -9.73
C TRP A 184 -1.82 -16.45 -10.21
N THR A 185 -0.69 -17.14 -10.19
CA THR A 185 -0.61 -18.55 -10.54
C THR A 185 -0.70 -19.40 -9.28
N THR A 186 -1.67 -20.30 -9.26
CA THR A 186 -1.87 -21.28 -8.19
C THR A 186 -0.73 -22.30 -8.15
N ASP A 187 -0.59 -23.02 -7.03
CA ASP A 187 0.38 -24.12 -6.88
C ASP A 187 0.22 -25.25 -7.91
N THR A 188 -0.93 -25.32 -8.58
CA THR A 188 -1.20 -26.28 -9.67
C THR A 188 -1.03 -25.68 -11.07
N GLY A 189 -0.52 -24.46 -11.21
CA GLY A 189 -0.32 -23.78 -12.50
C GLY A 189 -1.59 -23.20 -13.13
N GLY A 190 -2.72 -23.26 -12.42
CA GLY A 190 -3.97 -22.59 -12.79
C GLY A 190 -4.05 -21.15 -12.27
N ARG A 191 -5.21 -20.51 -12.41
CA ARG A 191 -5.51 -19.15 -11.92
C ARG A 191 -6.75 -19.14 -11.04
N TYR A 192 -6.81 -18.25 -10.05
CA TYR A 192 -8.03 -18.05 -9.26
C TYR A 192 -9.16 -17.50 -10.12
N VAL A 193 -10.40 -17.82 -9.76
CA VAL A 193 -11.61 -17.42 -10.48
C VAL A 193 -12.63 -16.89 -9.49
N LEU A 194 -13.22 -15.72 -9.79
CA LEU A 194 -14.29 -15.17 -8.98
C LEU A 194 -15.44 -16.18 -8.89
N PRO A 195 -15.83 -16.63 -7.68
CA PRO A 195 -16.87 -17.64 -7.54
C PRO A 195 -18.23 -17.15 -8.04
N SER A 196 -19.01 -18.06 -8.61
CA SER A 196 -20.46 -17.84 -8.72
C SER A 196 -21.13 -17.92 -7.35
N VAL A 197 -22.32 -17.35 -7.22
CA VAL A 197 -23.13 -17.39 -5.98
C VAL A 197 -23.30 -18.81 -5.42
N ALA A 198 -23.48 -19.82 -6.29
CA ALA A 198 -23.64 -21.20 -5.85
C ALA A 198 -22.33 -21.80 -5.30
N GLN A 199 -21.21 -21.46 -5.92
CA GLN A 199 -19.89 -21.88 -5.46
C GLN A 199 -19.55 -21.20 -4.13
N GLU A 200 -19.81 -19.89 -4.02
CA GLU A 200 -19.58 -19.12 -2.78
C GLU A 200 -20.42 -19.64 -1.63
N LYS A 201 -21.71 -19.92 -1.87
CA LYS A 201 -22.59 -20.52 -0.86
C LYS A 201 -22.05 -21.86 -0.34
N THR A 202 -21.52 -22.69 -1.24
CA THR A 202 -20.90 -23.97 -0.84
C THR A 202 -19.67 -23.73 0.04
N MET A 203 -18.84 -22.73 -0.27
CA MET A 203 -17.69 -22.36 0.56
C MET A 203 -18.10 -21.81 1.93
N LEU A 204 -19.13 -20.96 1.99
CA LEU A 204 -19.71 -20.49 3.26
C LEU A 204 -20.22 -21.64 4.13
N ASP A 205 -20.87 -22.66 3.54
CA ASP A 205 -21.33 -23.85 4.26
C ASP A 205 -20.15 -24.66 4.84
N HIS A 206 -19.06 -24.80 4.07
CA HIS A 206 -17.83 -25.44 4.55
C HIS A 206 -17.21 -24.64 5.71
N TRP A 207 -17.06 -23.33 5.58
CA TRP A 207 -16.55 -22.46 6.63
C TRP A 207 -17.39 -22.54 7.91
N ALA A 208 -18.72 -22.50 7.80
CA ALA A 208 -19.63 -22.60 8.94
C ALA A 208 -19.47 -23.94 9.69
N LYS A 209 -19.07 -25.01 9.01
CA LYS A 209 -18.82 -26.32 9.64
C LYS A 209 -17.49 -26.34 10.42
N VAL A 210 -16.43 -25.77 9.85
CA VAL A 210 -15.08 -25.91 10.42
C VAL A 210 -14.64 -24.74 11.30
N ALA A 211 -15.26 -23.57 11.17
CA ALA A 211 -15.06 -22.38 12.00
C ALA A 211 -16.42 -21.70 12.30
N PRO A 212 -17.29 -22.32 13.13
CA PRO A 212 -18.68 -21.91 13.31
C PRO A 212 -18.89 -20.61 14.11
N SER A 213 -17.85 -20.10 14.78
CA SER A 213 -17.98 -18.94 15.68
C SER A 213 -16.71 -18.09 15.67
N PRO A 214 -16.35 -17.53 14.52
CA PRO A 214 -15.16 -16.69 14.41
C PRO A 214 -15.41 -15.33 15.08
N ALA A 215 -14.34 -14.64 15.47
CA ALA A 215 -14.45 -13.29 16.03
C ALA A 215 -14.96 -12.27 14.99
N PHE A 216 -14.56 -12.49 13.73
CA PHE A 216 -15.07 -11.86 12.53
C PHE A 216 -14.78 -12.77 11.34
N ASP A 217 -15.43 -12.54 10.20
CA ASP A 217 -15.07 -13.16 8.93
C ASP A 217 -14.58 -12.11 7.92
N TYR A 218 -13.92 -12.55 6.85
CA TYR A 218 -13.19 -11.69 5.93
C TYR A 218 -13.52 -12.05 4.48
N ALA A 219 -14.10 -11.14 3.70
CA ALA A 219 -14.15 -11.20 2.24
C ALA A 219 -12.88 -10.63 1.59
N TYR A 220 -12.05 -11.50 1.01
CA TYR A 220 -10.81 -11.14 0.31
C TYR A 220 -11.07 -11.20 -1.21
N ALA A 221 -11.18 -10.12 -1.95
CA ALA A 221 -11.20 -8.71 -1.55
C ALA A 221 -12.50 -8.01 -2.00
N TRP A 222 -12.75 -6.81 -1.47
CA TRP A 222 -13.77 -5.92 -2.01
C TRP A 222 -13.36 -5.39 -3.39
N GLY A 223 -12.19 -4.75 -3.45
CA GLY A 223 -11.65 -4.14 -4.67
C GLY A 223 -10.76 -5.08 -5.48
N SER A 224 -10.78 -4.92 -6.81
CA SER A 224 -9.93 -5.67 -7.74
C SER A 224 -8.44 -5.35 -7.55
N GLN A 225 -7.56 -6.34 -7.71
CA GLN A 225 -6.10 -6.24 -7.58
C GLN A 225 -5.40 -7.08 -8.65
N GLN A 226 -4.23 -6.68 -9.17
CA GLN A 226 -3.42 -7.51 -10.08
C GLN A 226 -4.20 -8.07 -11.30
N GLY A 227 -5.11 -7.26 -11.86
CA GLY A 227 -5.96 -7.63 -12.99
C GLY A 227 -7.08 -8.63 -12.67
N ASP A 228 -7.36 -8.91 -11.40
CA ASP A 228 -8.49 -9.76 -11.00
C ASP A 228 -9.83 -9.01 -11.02
N THR A 229 -10.91 -9.77 -10.87
CA THR A 229 -12.27 -9.29 -10.67
C THR A 229 -12.67 -9.64 -9.23
N ALA A 230 -13.05 -8.64 -8.44
CA ALA A 230 -13.37 -8.79 -7.01
C ALA A 230 -14.86 -8.54 -6.67
N LEU A 231 -15.20 -8.54 -5.39
CA LEU A 231 -16.58 -8.47 -4.90
C LEU A 231 -17.32 -7.21 -5.35
N GLU A 232 -16.64 -6.07 -5.49
CA GLU A 232 -17.21 -4.79 -5.91
C GLU A 232 -17.89 -4.87 -7.28
N SER A 233 -17.41 -5.77 -8.14
CA SER A 233 -17.89 -5.95 -9.51
C SER A 233 -19.07 -6.92 -9.62
N SER A 234 -19.44 -7.59 -8.52
CA SER A 234 -20.45 -8.64 -8.48
C SER A 234 -21.62 -8.31 -7.56
N PRO A 235 -22.65 -7.61 -8.07
CA PRO A 235 -23.86 -7.31 -7.30
C PRO A 235 -24.57 -8.56 -6.74
N THR A 236 -24.45 -9.70 -7.43
CA THR A 236 -25.04 -10.97 -7.00
C THR A 236 -24.30 -11.58 -5.82
N LEU A 237 -22.97 -11.51 -5.77
CA LEU A 237 -22.20 -11.89 -4.60
C LEU A 237 -22.38 -10.90 -3.46
N GLN A 238 -22.45 -9.59 -3.73
CA GLN A 238 -22.76 -8.60 -2.69
C GLN A 238 -24.11 -8.87 -2.02
N ALA A 239 -25.12 -9.28 -2.79
CA ALA A 239 -26.42 -9.67 -2.24
C ALA A 239 -26.34 -10.95 -1.38
N LEU A 240 -25.51 -11.92 -1.77
CA LEU A 240 -25.24 -13.11 -0.95
C LEU A 240 -24.58 -12.73 0.39
N PHE A 241 -23.55 -11.88 0.36
CA PHE A 241 -22.88 -11.40 1.57
C PHE A 241 -23.79 -10.54 2.44
N LEU A 242 -24.65 -9.71 1.85
CA LEU A 242 -25.66 -8.99 2.61
C LEU A 242 -26.56 -9.95 3.39
N GLN A 243 -27.01 -11.03 2.76
CA GLN A 243 -27.81 -12.06 3.42
C GLN A 243 -27.02 -12.76 4.54
N HIS A 244 -25.79 -13.18 4.26
CA HIS A 244 -24.88 -13.81 5.23
C HIS A 244 -24.68 -12.91 6.45
N ASN A 245 -24.24 -11.67 6.23
CA ASN A 245 -23.89 -10.67 7.24
C ASN A 245 -25.10 -10.18 8.07
N GLN A 246 -26.32 -10.28 7.53
CA GLN A 246 -27.55 -9.96 8.27
C GLN A 246 -28.12 -11.17 9.02
N SER A 247 -27.91 -12.39 8.51
CA SER A 247 -28.41 -13.61 9.14
C SER A 247 -27.73 -13.92 10.47
N THR A 248 -26.48 -13.51 10.63
CA THR A 248 -25.70 -13.61 11.87
C THR A 248 -26.15 -12.59 12.93
N ALA A 249 -26.87 -11.54 12.54
CA ALA A 249 -27.44 -10.54 13.45
C ALA A 249 -28.78 -10.96 14.08
N SER A 250 -29.39 -12.06 13.60
CA SER A 250 -30.74 -12.48 14.00
C SER A 250 -30.76 -13.97 14.35
N GLY A 251 -30.97 -14.30 15.63
CA GLY A 251 -31.44 -15.64 16.02
C GLY A 251 -32.75 -16.00 15.28
N PRO A 252 -33.09 -17.30 15.17
CA PRO A 252 -33.93 -17.80 14.09
C PRO A 252 -35.35 -17.23 14.18
N SER A 253 -35.83 -16.63 13.08
CA SER A 253 -37.26 -16.46 12.86
C SER A 253 -37.57 -16.78 11.40
N ALA A 254 -38.40 -17.80 11.22
CA ALA A 254 -38.95 -18.19 9.93
C ALA A 254 -39.94 -17.13 9.43
N SER A 255 -39.79 -16.68 8.18
CA SER A 255 -40.92 -16.43 7.27
C SER A 255 -40.42 -16.09 5.85
N GLU A 256 -41.17 -16.65 4.90
CA GLU A 256 -41.08 -16.72 3.43
C GLU A 256 -40.93 -15.36 2.67
N PRO A 257 -40.43 -15.35 1.41
CA PRO A 257 -39.96 -14.13 0.77
C PRO A 257 -41.09 -13.31 0.12
N THR A 258 -40.97 -11.99 0.17
CA THR A 258 -41.72 -11.05 -0.66
C THR A 258 -40.76 -10.47 -1.72
N PRO A 259 -41.15 -10.31 -3.00
CA PRO A 259 -40.24 -9.86 -4.05
C PRO A 259 -39.92 -8.36 -3.92
N PRO A 260 -38.72 -7.90 -4.36
CA PRO A 260 -38.30 -6.52 -4.16
C PRO A 260 -38.95 -5.56 -5.18
N PRO A 261 -39.15 -4.28 -4.81
CA PRO A 261 -39.51 -3.25 -5.77
C PRO A 261 -38.30 -2.87 -6.62
N THR A 262 -38.52 -2.69 -7.92
CA THR A 262 -37.58 -2.10 -8.87
C THR A 262 -37.30 -0.64 -8.51
N SER A 263 -36.08 -0.32 -8.07
CA SER A 263 -35.55 1.04 -8.06
C SER A 263 -34.48 1.19 -9.13
N THR A 264 -34.80 1.95 -10.17
CA THR A 264 -33.86 2.43 -11.18
C THR A 264 -32.93 3.47 -10.56
N VAL A 265 -31.64 3.16 -10.46
CA VAL A 265 -30.58 4.15 -10.17
C VAL A 265 -30.31 4.96 -11.46
N PRO A 266 -30.29 6.31 -11.43
CA PRO A 266 -29.94 7.12 -12.59
C PRO A 266 -28.41 7.09 -12.83
N PRO A 267 -27.94 7.34 -14.07
CA PRO A 267 -26.51 7.32 -14.42
C PRO A 267 -25.75 8.52 -13.81
N PRO A 268 -24.41 8.44 -13.66
CA PRO A 268 -23.61 9.52 -13.09
C PRO A 268 -23.66 10.75 -14.00
N THR A 269 -24.14 11.87 -13.46
CA THR A 269 -24.01 13.19 -14.10
C THR A 269 -22.58 13.68 -13.92
N SER A 270 -21.88 13.95 -15.02
CA SER A 270 -20.54 14.52 -15.04
C SER A 270 -20.50 15.88 -14.33
N VAL A 271 -19.73 15.98 -13.25
CA VAL A 271 -19.43 17.27 -12.61
C VAL A 271 -18.59 18.10 -13.59
N PRO A 272 -18.96 19.36 -13.90
CA PRO A 272 -18.16 20.20 -14.77
C PRO A 272 -16.81 20.52 -14.11
N PRO A 273 -15.68 20.54 -14.85
CA PRO A 273 -14.36 20.87 -14.31
C PRO A 273 -14.26 22.30 -13.74
N THR A 274 -15.29 23.14 -13.97
CA THR A 274 -15.41 24.50 -13.41
C THR A 274 -16.10 24.55 -12.05
N SER A 275 -16.50 23.41 -11.47
CA SER A 275 -16.99 23.37 -10.09
C SER A 275 -15.86 23.79 -9.15
N THR A 276 -16.19 24.52 -8.08
CA THR A 276 -15.19 25.02 -7.11
C THR A 276 -15.29 24.34 -5.75
N GLY A 277 -16.13 23.30 -5.62
CA GLY A 277 -16.23 22.50 -4.41
C GLY A 277 -15.23 21.36 -4.39
N ASP A 278 -14.99 20.79 -3.21
CA ASP A 278 -14.21 19.57 -3.04
C ASP A 278 -15.10 18.36 -3.36
N HIS A 279 -14.59 17.42 -4.15
CA HIS A 279 -15.30 16.23 -4.60
C HIS A 279 -14.45 14.98 -4.40
N ILE A 280 -15.12 13.84 -4.47
CA ILE A 280 -14.46 12.54 -4.55
C ILE A 280 -14.82 11.94 -5.92
N PHE A 281 -13.79 11.70 -6.72
CA PHE A 281 -13.89 11.04 -8.01
C PHE A 281 -13.47 9.59 -7.86
N TYR A 282 -14.35 8.69 -8.29
CA TYR A 282 -14.07 7.27 -8.36
C TYR A 282 -13.94 6.88 -9.83
N GLY A 283 -12.81 6.28 -10.17
CA GLY A 283 -12.62 5.51 -11.37
C GLY A 283 -13.49 4.27 -11.37
N THR A 284 -13.48 3.63 -12.52
CA THR A 284 -14.06 2.33 -12.80
C THR A 284 -13.04 1.23 -12.46
N GLY A 285 -13.30 -0.02 -12.86
CA GLY A 285 -12.30 -1.09 -12.76
C GLY A 285 -11.55 -1.25 -14.08
N SER A 286 -11.12 -0.16 -14.70
CA SER A 286 -10.51 -0.10 -16.03
C SER A 286 -9.63 1.14 -16.11
N ALA A 287 -8.77 1.23 -17.12
CA ALA A 287 -7.92 2.41 -17.31
C ALA A 287 -8.78 3.68 -17.46
N ASP A 288 -8.67 4.58 -16.50
CA ASP A 288 -9.45 5.79 -16.38
C ASP A 288 -8.61 7.06 -16.55
N VAL A 289 -9.31 8.13 -16.95
CA VAL A 289 -8.75 9.48 -16.96
C VAL A 289 -9.55 10.31 -15.97
N LEU A 290 -9.02 10.47 -14.77
CA LEU A 290 -9.62 11.21 -13.68
C LEU A 290 -9.15 12.66 -13.71
N ARG A 291 -10.12 13.58 -13.76
CA ARG A 291 -9.85 15.02 -13.77
C ARG A 291 -10.66 15.68 -12.66
N GLY A 292 -9.95 16.24 -11.69
CA GLY A 292 -10.52 17.08 -10.65
C GLY A 292 -11.18 18.33 -11.23
N THR A 293 -11.99 18.96 -10.39
CA THR A 293 -12.51 20.31 -10.55
C THR A 293 -11.49 21.33 -10.06
N ALA A 294 -11.87 22.56 -9.69
CA ALA A 294 -10.94 23.54 -9.13
C ALA A 294 -10.77 23.43 -7.61
N GLY A 295 -11.61 22.64 -6.93
CA GLY A 295 -11.54 22.38 -5.49
C GLY A 295 -10.36 21.47 -5.10
N ALA A 296 -10.26 21.13 -3.81
CA ALA A 296 -9.32 20.12 -3.33
C ALA A 296 -9.98 18.74 -3.44
N ASP A 297 -9.74 18.05 -4.54
CA ASP A 297 -10.47 16.84 -4.91
C ASP A 297 -9.70 15.57 -4.54
N THR A 298 -10.41 14.54 -4.11
CA THR A 298 -9.83 13.20 -3.94
C THR A 298 -10.16 12.35 -5.17
N MET A 299 -9.15 11.81 -5.84
CA MET A 299 -9.30 10.98 -7.03
C MET A 299 -8.77 9.58 -6.74
N MET A 300 -9.60 8.57 -6.98
CA MET A 300 -9.32 7.16 -6.75
C MET A 300 -9.56 6.38 -8.04
N GLY A 301 -8.50 5.89 -8.67
CA GLY A 301 -8.45 5.19 -9.96
C GLY A 301 -9.00 3.78 -9.89
N ARG A 302 -8.61 3.08 -8.83
CA ARG A 302 -8.93 1.68 -8.53
C ARG A 302 -7.98 0.76 -9.25
N GLY A 303 -8.40 -0.01 -10.25
CA GLY A 303 -7.55 -0.99 -10.93
C GLY A 303 -7.25 -0.57 -12.37
N TYR A 304 -6.22 -1.18 -12.97
CA TYR A 304 -5.60 -0.84 -14.25
C TYR A 304 -4.78 0.46 -14.21
N ASN A 305 -4.33 0.92 -15.38
CA ASN A 305 -3.45 2.08 -15.52
C ASN A 305 -4.29 3.36 -15.63
N ASP A 306 -4.29 4.15 -14.59
CA ASP A 306 -5.07 5.36 -14.46
C ASP A 306 -4.22 6.61 -14.71
N THR A 307 -4.88 7.67 -15.19
CA THR A 307 -4.26 8.98 -15.38
C THR A 307 -5.03 10.05 -14.63
N TYR A 308 -4.37 10.70 -13.69
CA TYR A 308 -4.91 11.77 -12.87
C TYR A 308 -4.44 13.12 -13.35
N TYR A 309 -5.35 14.08 -13.45
CA TYR A 309 -4.99 15.48 -13.66
C TYR A 309 -5.18 16.25 -12.37
N VAL A 310 -4.06 16.65 -11.78
CA VAL A 310 -4.01 17.46 -10.56
C VAL A 310 -3.86 18.92 -10.95
N ASN A 311 -4.76 19.76 -10.47
CA ASN A 311 -4.76 21.21 -10.72
C ASN A 311 -4.86 22.04 -9.43
N ASN A 312 -5.06 21.38 -8.29
CA ASN A 312 -5.08 22.00 -6.97
C ASN A 312 -4.06 21.29 -6.07
N ALA A 313 -3.28 22.06 -5.30
CA ALA A 313 -2.28 21.49 -4.40
C ALA A 313 -2.91 20.71 -3.23
N GLY A 314 -4.21 20.90 -2.97
CA GLY A 314 -5.01 20.14 -2.01
C GLY A 314 -5.62 18.86 -2.58
N ASP A 315 -5.45 18.58 -3.88
CA ASP A 315 -5.90 17.32 -4.47
C ASP A 315 -5.22 16.13 -3.77
N LYS A 316 -5.88 14.98 -3.78
CA LYS A 316 -5.32 13.73 -3.28
C LYS A 316 -5.57 12.62 -4.29
N VAL A 317 -4.49 12.11 -4.84
CA VAL A 317 -4.51 10.87 -5.61
C VAL A 317 -4.30 9.71 -4.64
N VAL A 318 -5.20 8.74 -4.71
CA VAL A 318 -5.17 7.54 -3.88
C VAL A 318 -5.17 6.33 -4.80
N GLU A 319 -4.03 5.65 -4.83
CA GLU A 319 -3.84 4.42 -5.58
C GLU A 319 -3.55 3.23 -4.67
N LEU A 320 -4.14 2.08 -5.04
CA LEU A 320 -4.01 0.82 -4.30
C LEU A 320 -2.87 -0.03 -4.85
N ARG A 321 -2.38 -0.95 -4.01
CA ARG A 321 -1.28 -1.84 -4.36
C ARG A 321 -1.58 -2.67 -5.61
N HIS A 322 -0.66 -2.64 -6.57
CA HIS A 322 -0.67 -3.49 -7.77
C HIS A 322 -1.91 -3.33 -8.67
N SER A 323 -2.35 -2.09 -8.81
CA SER A 323 -3.51 -1.73 -9.61
C SER A 323 -3.14 -1.50 -11.07
N GLY A 324 -1.98 -0.96 -11.37
CA GLY A 324 -1.53 -0.74 -12.74
C GLY A 324 -0.17 -0.06 -12.79
N ASN A 325 0.03 0.75 -13.83
CA ASN A 325 1.09 1.74 -13.93
C ASN A 325 0.42 3.11 -14.09
N ASP A 326 0.31 3.80 -12.97
CA ASP A 326 -0.55 4.95 -12.76
C ASP A 326 0.22 6.25 -12.87
N SER A 327 -0.41 7.23 -13.50
CA SER A 327 0.22 8.48 -13.88
C SER A 327 -0.50 9.67 -13.28
N VAL A 328 0.20 10.46 -12.47
CA VAL A 328 -0.27 11.76 -11.99
C VAL A 328 0.35 12.85 -12.85
N LEU A 329 -0.51 13.62 -13.53
CA LEU A 329 -0.15 14.78 -14.34
C LEU A 329 -0.55 16.06 -13.60
N ALA A 330 0.42 16.70 -12.97
CA ALA A 330 0.23 17.91 -12.17
C ALA A 330 0.45 19.19 -12.98
N SER A 331 -0.47 20.15 -12.85
CA SER A 331 -0.31 21.51 -13.40
C SER A 331 0.11 22.53 -12.32
N VAL A 332 0.20 22.08 -11.07
CA VAL A 332 0.62 22.83 -9.89
C VAL A 332 1.69 22.05 -9.14
N SER A 333 2.32 22.68 -8.15
CA SER A 333 3.19 21.95 -7.21
C SER A 333 2.39 20.92 -6.43
N TYR A 334 2.90 19.70 -6.37
CA TYR A 334 2.16 18.55 -5.85
C TYR A 334 3.07 17.53 -5.19
N ALA A 335 2.54 16.88 -4.15
CA ALA A 335 3.18 15.79 -3.43
C ALA A 335 2.27 14.57 -3.42
N LEU A 336 2.82 13.39 -3.72
CA LEU A 336 2.08 12.15 -3.58
C LEU A 336 1.74 11.90 -2.10
N SER A 337 0.55 11.38 -1.86
CA SER A 337 0.17 10.93 -0.52
C SER A 337 0.99 9.69 -0.15
N ALA A 338 1.40 9.59 1.12
CA ALA A 338 1.98 8.37 1.65
C ALA A 338 1.00 7.20 1.42
N GLY A 339 1.53 6.03 1.09
CA GLY A 339 0.77 4.82 0.81
C GLY A 339 0.19 4.74 -0.61
N SER A 340 0.18 5.83 -1.39
CA SER A 340 -0.34 5.81 -2.76
C SER A 340 0.67 5.21 -3.73
N GLN A 341 0.30 4.13 -4.42
CA GLN A 341 1.19 3.45 -5.36
C GLN A 341 1.10 4.06 -6.77
N VAL A 342 1.59 5.28 -6.93
CA VAL A 342 1.72 5.92 -8.26
C VAL A 342 3.12 5.65 -8.80
N GLU A 343 3.24 5.15 -10.02
CA GLU A 343 4.51 4.87 -10.69
C GLU A 343 5.09 6.09 -11.42
N HIS A 344 4.24 6.96 -11.95
CA HIS A 344 4.65 8.13 -12.74
C HIS A 344 4.05 9.43 -12.18
N LEU A 345 4.91 10.35 -11.75
CA LEU A 345 4.52 11.71 -11.38
C LEU A 345 5.15 12.69 -12.38
N ALA A 346 4.32 13.37 -13.17
CA ALA A 346 4.83 14.31 -14.17
C ALA A 346 4.05 15.61 -14.19
N THR A 347 4.62 16.62 -14.83
CA THR A 347 3.85 17.80 -15.19
C THR A 347 2.90 17.50 -16.35
N THR A 348 1.80 18.25 -16.47
CA THR A 348 0.85 18.10 -17.60
C THR A 348 1.46 18.44 -18.97
N SER A 349 2.61 19.13 -19.01
CA SER A 349 3.31 19.48 -20.24
C SER A 349 4.81 19.62 -20.01
N LYS A 350 5.58 18.73 -20.64
CA LYS A 350 7.04 18.76 -20.68
C LYS A 350 7.64 20.07 -21.20
N LEU A 351 6.95 20.75 -22.11
CA LEU A 351 7.36 22.06 -22.67
C LEU A 351 6.85 23.25 -21.85
N GLY A 352 6.06 23.00 -20.80
CA GLY A 352 5.64 24.04 -19.86
C GLY A 352 6.86 24.70 -19.21
N THR A 353 6.76 25.97 -18.86
CA THR A 353 7.86 26.74 -18.24
C THR A 353 7.55 27.20 -16.82
N ALA A 354 6.42 26.76 -16.26
CA ALA A 354 6.04 27.07 -14.90
C ALA A 354 6.96 26.32 -13.93
N ALA A 355 7.52 27.04 -12.96
CA ALA A 355 8.25 26.42 -11.86
C ALA A 355 7.28 25.58 -11.01
N ILE A 356 7.51 24.27 -10.96
CA ILE A 356 6.66 23.32 -10.23
C ILE A 356 7.54 22.51 -9.28
N LYS A 357 7.06 22.31 -8.05
CA LYS A 357 7.62 21.33 -7.12
C LYS A 357 6.86 20.00 -7.25
N LEU A 358 7.56 18.93 -7.59
CA LEU A 358 7.04 17.56 -7.59
C LEU A 358 7.71 16.79 -6.46
N THR A 359 6.92 16.12 -5.64
CA THR A 359 7.41 15.31 -4.51
C THR A 359 6.78 13.92 -4.57
N GLY A 360 7.62 12.89 -4.66
CA GLY A 360 7.20 11.49 -4.59
C GLY A 360 6.84 11.07 -3.17
N ASN A 361 6.84 9.77 -2.90
CA ASN A 361 6.53 9.23 -1.57
C ASN A 361 7.52 8.11 -1.19
N GLU A 362 7.11 7.08 -0.47
CA GLU A 362 7.99 5.99 -0.03
C GLU A 362 8.26 4.88 -1.08
N PHE A 363 7.58 4.92 -2.23
CA PHE A 363 7.73 3.94 -3.31
C PHE A 363 8.63 4.47 -4.43
N ALA A 364 9.04 3.57 -5.34
CA ALA A 364 9.84 3.98 -6.49
C ALA A 364 8.95 4.68 -7.54
N GLN A 365 9.29 5.93 -7.87
CA GLN A 365 8.64 6.73 -8.91
C GLN A 365 9.56 7.08 -10.08
N THR A 366 8.96 7.24 -11.26
CA THR A 366 9.52 8.09 -12.31
C THR A 366 8.92 9.48 -12.18
N ILE A 367 9.75 10.50 -11.99
CA ILE A 367 9.32 11.89 -11.81
C ILE A 367 9.85 12.78 -12.94
N ASP A 368 8.94 13.35 -13.74
CA ASP A 368 9.28 14.21 -14.88
C ASP A 368 8.77 15.66 -14.69
N GLY A 369 9.70 16.60 -14.63
CA GLY A 369 9.45 18.04 -14.56
C GLY A 369 8.92 18.64 -15.87
N ASN A 370 9.31 19.89 -16.14
CA ASN A 370 9.02 20.60 -17.38
C ASN A 370 10.19 21.53 -17.78
N SER A 371 10.03 22.36 -18.80
CA SER A 371 11.08 23.29 -19.25
C SER A 371 11.29 24.52 -18.35
N GLY A 372 10.57 24.63 -17.22
CA GLY A 372 10.68 25.63 -16.17
C GLY A 372 11.70 25.24 -15.09
N SER A 373 11.88 26.07 -14.06
CA SER A 373 12.79 25.76 -12.95
C SER A 373 12.06 24.92 -11.89
N ASN A 374 12.20 23.61 -11.94
CA ASN A 374 11.46 22.69 -11.09
C ASN A 374 12.22 22.36 -9.82
N THR A 375 11.48 21.91 -8.80
CA THR A 375 12.06 21.26 -7.62
C THR A 375 11.53 19.84 -7.58
N ILE A 376 12.41 18.85 -7.69
CA ILE A 376 12.06 17.44 -7.78
C ILE A 376 12.61 16.73 -6.56
N ASN A 377 11.73 16.12 -5.77
CA ASN A 377 12.09 15.27 -4.65
C ASN A 377 11.51 13.87 -4.91
N GLY A 378 12.35 12.85 -4.95
CA GLY A 378 11.94 11.45 -5.09
C GLY A 378 11.20 10.93 -3.85
N GLY A 379 11.65 11.32 -2.67
CA GLY A 379 11.19 10.77 -1.40
C GLY A 379 12.04 9.55 -1.02
N GLY A 380 11.39 8.44 -0.68
CA GLY A 380 12.05 7.16 -0.49
C GLY A 380 11.80 6.25 -1.70
N GLY A 381 12.63 5.25 -1.91
CA GLY A 381 12.47 4.34 -3.04
C GLY A 381 13.63 4.49 -4.02
N ARG A 382 13.53 3.92 -5.22
CA ARG A 382 14.60 4.05 -6.23
C ARG A 382 14.04 4.83 -7.40
N ASP A 383 14.22 6.14 -7.36
CA ASP A 383 13.49 7.02 -8.25
C ASP A 383 14.27 7.34 -9.53
N VAL A 384 13.53 7.68 -10.58
CA VAL A 384 14.07 8.20 -11.84
C VAL A 384 13.61 9.63 -11.98
N LEU A 385 14.53 10.57 -11.83
CA LEU A 385 14.25 12.01 -11.75
C LEU A 385 14.73 12.71 -13.02
N THR A 386 13.85 13.47 -13.65
CA THR A 386 14.17 14.22 -14.88
C THR A 386 13.65 15.65 -14.77
N GLY A 387 14.55 16.63 -14.89
CA GLY A 387 14.21 18.06 -14.80
C GLY A 387 13.64 18.64 -16.10
N HIS A 388 14.19 18.22 -17.23
CA HIS A 388 14.04 18.74 -18.59
C HIS A 388 14.79 20.05 -18.87
N GLY A 389 14.10 21.18 -18.87
CA GLY A 389 14.69 22.49 -19.15
C GLY A 389 14.76 23.30 -17.88
N GLY A 390 15.17 24.57 -17.99
CA GLY A 390 15.26 25.42 -16.81
C GLY A 390 16.50 25.15 -15.94
N ASN A 391 16.45 25.64 -14.71
CA ASN A 391 17.48 25.43 -13.70
C ASN A 391 16.80 24.66 -12.55
N ASP A 392 16.97 23.35 -12.52
CA ASP A 392 16.23 22.47 -11.63
C ASP A 392 16.96 22.25 -10.30
N VAL A 393 16.20 21.86 -9.28
CA VAL A 393 16.72 21.43 -7.99
C VAL A 393 16.27 20.00 -7.72
N PHE A 394 17.21 19.07 -7.58
CA PHE A 394 16.95 17.69 -7.17
C PHE A 394 17.25 17.56 -5.68
N VAL A 395 16.22 17.25 -4.88
CA VAL A 395 16.26 17.26 -3.42
C VAL A 395 16.49 15.85 -2.88
N PHE A 396 17.41 15.74 -1.92
CA PHE A 396 17.70 14.53 -1.16
C PHE A 396 17.57 14.84 0.33
N ASP A 397 16.44 14.43 0.92
CA ASP A 397 16.08 14.64 2.33
C ASP A 397 15.59 13.36 3.04
N SER A 398 15.73 12.21 2.39
CA SER A 398 15.34 10.89 2.91
C SER A 398 16.53 10.04 3.37
N ALA A 399 16.26 8.98 4.14
CA ALA A 399 17.31 8.16 4.74
C ALA A 399 18.23 7.48 3.70
N LEU A 400 19.55 7.54 3.94
CA LEU A 400 20.56 6.90 3.09
C LEU A 400 20.57 5.39 3.31
N LYS A 401 20.26 4.60 2.26
CA LYS A 401 20.28 3.14 2.30
C LYS A 401 20.42 2.54 0.90
N VAL A 402 20.87 1.29 0.80
CA VAL A 402 21.06 0.59 -0.49
C VAL A 402 19.75 0.49 -1.31
N GLY A 403 18.60 0.48 -0.64
CA GLY A 403 17.27 0.49 -1.27
C GLY A 403 16.76 1.87 -1.67
N ASN A 404 17.54 2.95 -1.48
CA ASN A 404 17.17 4.34 -1.73
C ASN A 404 18.27 5.05 -2.54
N ILE A 405 18.39 4.69 -3.81
CA ILE A 405 19.41 5.21 -4.72
C ILE A 405 18.73 5.69 -5.98
N ASP A 406 18.64 7.00 -6.12
CA ASP A 406 17.93 7.62 -7.24
C ASP A 406 18.81 7.77 -8.47
N LYS A 407 18.17 8.01 -9.60
CA LYS A 407 18.83 8.32 -10.86
C LYS A 407 18.32 9.65 -11.39
N VAL A 408 19.21 10.65 -11.42
CA VAL A 408 18.94 11.90 -12.13
C VAL A 408 19.39 11.75 -13.58
N THR A 409 18.47 11.91 -14.52
CA THR A 409 18.71 11.51 -15.91
C THR A 409 19.34 12.59 -16.78
N ASP A 410 19.13 13.87 -16.45
CA ASP A 410 19.49 15.00 -17.32
C ASP A 410 20.20 16.17 -16.61
N PHE A 411 20.80 15.92 -15.44
CA PHE A 411 21.50 16.94 -14.66
C PHE A 411 22.48 17.77 -15.51
N LYS A 412 22.30 19.09 -15.51
CA LYS A 412 23.08 20.06 -16.27
C LYS A 412 23.95 20.91 -15.35
N VAL A 413 25.25 20.65 -15.38
CA VAL A 413 26.25 21.42 -14.61
C VAL A 413 26.14 22.92 -14.90
N GLY A 414 26.12 23.73 -13.84
CA GLY A 414 26.02 25.19 -13.92
C GLY A 414 24.60 25.73 -14.03
N HIS A 415 23.61 24.86 -14.25
CA HIS A 415 22.18 25.19 -14.25
C HIS A 415 21.50 24.57 -13.04
N ASP A 416 21.59 23.26 -12.92
CA ASP A 416 20.87 22.51 -11.90
C ASP A 416 21.63 22.43 -10.58
N LYS A 417 20.89 22.15 -9.51
CA LYS A 417 21.41 21.95 -8.17
C LYS A 417 20.98 20.61 -7.59
N ILE A 418 21.89 20.00 -6.85
CA ILE A 418 21.57 18.94 -5.90
C ILE A 418 21.38 19.61 -4.53
N GLN A 419 20.21 19.47 -3.93
CA GLN A 419 19.91 19.95 -2.59
C GLN A 419 20.03 18.79 -1.60
N LEU A 420 20.79 18.99 -0.52
CA LEU A 420 21.06 18.00 0.51
C LEU A 420 20.52 18.48 1.86
N ASP A 421 19.73 17.68 2.55
CA ASP A 421 19.30 18.00 3.92
C ASP A 421 20.42 17.70 4.92
N HIS A 422 20.87 18.71 5.69
CA HIS A 422 21.97 18.55 6.65
C HIS A 422 21.67 17.55 7.78
N THR A 423 20.39 17.24 8.05
CA THR A 423 19.98 16.24 9.04
C THR A 423 20.20 14.82 8.55
N VAL A 424 20.16 14.60 7.23
CA VAL A 424 20.48 13.32 6.58
C VAL A 424 21.99 13.23 6.29
N PHE A 425 22.55 14.30 5.73
CA PHE A 425 23.97 14.39 5.38
C PHE A 425 24.76 15.00 6.54
N ALA A 426 24.81 14.26 7.64
CA ALA A 426 25.36 14.71 8.91
C ALA A 426 26.80 15.25 8.78
N GLY A 427 27.08 16.40 9.39
CA GLY A 427 28.38 17.06 9.31
C GLY A 427 28.47 18.12 8.19
N LEU A 428 27.53 18.14 7.24
CA LEU A 428 27.35 19.29 6.36
C LEU A 428 26.62 20.43 7.09
N HIS A 429 26.82 21.66 6.59
CA HIS A 429 26.21 22.87 7.15
C HIS A 429 25.35 23.56 6.10
N THR A 430 24.21 24.08 6.52
CA THR A 430 23.26 24.81 5.67
C THR A 430 23.94 25.94 4.90
N GLY A 431 23.70 26.02 3.60
CA GLY A 431 24.31 26.99 2.69
C GLY A 431 25.01 26.33 1.49
N ALA A 432 25.96 27.05 0.89
CA ALA A 432 26.77 26.50 -0.18
C ALA A 432 27.71 25.40 0.34
N LEU A 433 27.81 24.29 -0.39
CA LEU A 433 28.78 23.25 -0.06
C LEU A 433 30.21 23.83 -0.22
N PRO A 434 31.08 23.78 0.81
CA PRO A 434 32.44 24.23 0.67
C PRO A 434 33.22 23.30 -0.28
N SER A 435 34.18 23.84 -1.03
CA SER A 435 35.00 23.03 -1.96
C SER A 435 35.78 21.92 -1.26
N SER A 436 36.10 22.10 0.02
CA SER A 436 36.74 21.09 0.87
C SER A 436 35.82 19.95 1.30
N ALA A 437 34.51 20.02 0.99
CA ALA A 437 33.56 18.97 1.29
C ALA A 437 33.16 18.13 0.07
N PHE A 438 33.81 18.37 -1.07
CA PHE A 438 33.50 17.71 -2.33
C PHE A 438 34.76 17.16 -2.99
N TYR A 439 34.67 15.90 -3.40
CA TYR A 439 35.72 15.26 -4.19
C TYR A 439 35.17 14.52 -5.41
N ALA A 440 35.79 14.78 -6.57
CA ALA A 440 35.52 14.04 -7.79
C ALA A 440 36.51 12.86 -7.90
N GLY A 441 36.09 11.68 -7.46
CA GLY A 441 36.91 10.47 -7.46
C GLY A 441 36.13 9.21 -7.08
N ARG A 442 36.85 8.10 -6.93
CA ARG A 442 36.23 6.80 -6.59
C ARG A 442 35.82 6.67 -5.11
N ALA A 443 36.42 7.49 -4.26
CA ALA A 443 36.36 7.45 -2.81
C ALA A 443 36.83 8.82 -2.29
N ALA A 444 36.51 9.17 -1.05
CA ALA A 444 36.93 10.40 -0.42
C ALA A 444 38.47 10.48 -0.33
N HIS A 445 39.05 11.67 -0.55
CA HIS A 445 40.51 11.85 -0.61
C HIS A 445 41.10 12.25 0.74
N ASP A 446 40.44 13.17 1.44
CA ASP A 446 40.78 13.60 2.78
C ASP A 446 39.52 13.86 3.61
N SER A 447 39.65 13.87 4.93
CA SER A 447 38.54 13.91 5.91
C SER A 447 37.51 15.04 5.74
N GLY A 448 37.74 16.01 4.86
CA GLY A 448 36.73 16.99 4.49
C GLY A 448 35.69 16.45 3.51
N ASP A 449 36.05 15.49 2.65
CA ASP A 449 35.32 15.07 1.45
C ASP A 449 34.07 14.23 1.75
N HIS A 450 33.03 14.90 2.25
CA HIS A 450 31.76 14.26 2.58
C HIS A 450 30.89 13.95 1.36
N ILE A 451 31.04 14.67 0.25
CA ILE A 451 30.32 14.38 -1.00
C ILE A 451 31.31 13.92 -2.06
N VAL A 452 31.12 12.70 -2.54
CA VAL A 452 32.03 12.08 -3.51
C VAL A 452 31.29 11.75 -4.79
N TYR A 453 31.83 12.19 -5.92
CA TYR A 453 31.32 11.90 -7.24
C TYR A 453 32.30 11.07 -8.06
N ASN A 454 31.90 9.85 -8.39
CA ASN A 454 32.66 8.97 -9.28
C ASN A 454 32.32 9.28 -10.74
N SER A 455 33.15 10.10 -11.37
CA SER A 455 32.95 10.54 -12.76
C SER A 455 32.98 9.41 -13.80
N THR A 456 33.49 8.21 -13.46
CA THR A 456 33.48 7.06 -14.37
C THR A 456 32.12 6.37 -14.39
N THR A 457 31.44 6.29 -13.25
CA THR A 457 30.18 5.55 -13.11
C THR A 457 28.96 6.46 -13.00
N GLY A 458 29.16 7.74 -12.67
CA GLY A 458 28.09 8.67 -12.33
C GLY A 458 27.61 8.56 -10.88
N ALA A 459 28.20 7.67 -10.06
CA ALA A 459 27.77 7.46 -8.69
C ALA A 459 28.06 8.69 -7.82
N LEU A 460 27.05 9.14 -7.10
CA LEU A 460 27.11 10.22 -6.12
C LEU A 460 26.86 9.65 -4.74
N SER A 461 27.83 9.85 -3.84
CA SER A 461 27.84 9.20 -2.55
C SER A 461 28.15 10.18 -1.44
N PHE A 462 27.63 9.89 -0.26
CA PHE A 462 27.98 10.57 0.98
C PHE A 462 28.97 9.71 1.75
N ASP A 463 30.07 10.32 2.20
CA ASP A 463 31.02 9.68 3.10
C ASP A 463 30.97 10.36 4.48
N SER A 464 30.53 9.60 5.49
CA SER A 464 30.29 10.18 6.81
C SER A 464 31.57 10.56 7.57
N ASP A 465 32.70 9.92 7.29
CA ASP A 465 34.00 10.27 7.91
C ASP A 465 34.91 11.08 6.97
N GLY A 466 34.49 11.20 5.72
CA GLY A 466 35.19 11.94 4.69
C GLY A 466 36.50 11.27 4.25
N SER A 467 36.81 10.02 4.60
CA SER A 467 38.13 9.44 4.30
C SER A 467 38.07 8.02 3.74
N GLY A 468 38.67 7.82 2.57
CA GLY A 468 38.63 6.52 1.91
C GLY A 468 37.21 6.19 1.42
N GLY A 469 36.82 4.93 1.49
CA GLY A 469 35.50 4.48 0.99
C GLY A 469 34.78 3.50 1.92
N ALA A 470 35.25 3.34 3.15
CA ALA A 470 34.66 2.39 4.10
C ALA A 470 33.29 2.86 4.63
N HIS A 471 33.08 4.18 4.65
CA HIS A 471 31.87 4.82 5.19
C HIS A 471 31.03 5.51 4.10
N GLN A 472 31.33 5.20 2.84
CA GLN A 472 30.66 5.78 1.69
C GLN A 472 29.32 5.07 1.41
N ILE A 473 28.23 5.83 1.38
CA ILE A 473 26.89 5.37 1.00
C ILE A 473 26.46 6.11 -0.27
N GLN A 474 26.22 5.35 -1.33
CA GLN A 474 25.67 5.91 -2.56
C GLN A 474 24.20 6.30 -2.34
N PHE A 475 23.82 7.48 -2.80
CA PHE A 475 22.44 7.98 -2.69
C PHE A 475 21.85 8.39 -4.05
N ALA A 476 22.70 8.66 -5.05
CA ALA A 476 22.23 8.95 -6.39
C ALA A 476 23.18 8.46 -7.48
N THR A 477 22.67 8.43 -8.70
CA THR A 477 23.44 8.24 -9.93
C THR A 477 23.11 9.38 -10.89
N LEU A 478 24.13 10.05 -11.40
CA LEU A 478 24.04 11.05 -12.46
C LEU A 478 24.62 10.47 -13.76
N SER A 479 24.55 11.24 -14.84
CA SER A 479 25.31 10.90 -16.06
C SER A 479 26.81 10.87 -15.78
N PRO A 480 27.58 9.87 -16.26
CA PRO A 480 29.03 9.85 -16.14
C PRO A 480 29.69 11.07 -16.80
N HIS A 481 30.93 11.35 -16.40
CA HIS A 481 31.80 12.39 -16.97
C HIS A 481 31.34 13.85 -16.81
N LEU A 482 30.31 14.11 -16.01
CA LEU A 482 29.97 15.48 -15.61
C LEU A 482 31.12 16.16 -14.85
N ALA A 483 31.39 17.43 -15.17
CA ALA A 483 32.39 18.25 -14.48
C ALA A 483 31.80 18.89 -13.21
N LEU A 484 31.35 18.05 -12.27
CA LEU A 484 30.78 18.51 -11.00
C LEU A 484 31.81 19.21 -10.13
N THR A 485 31.35 20.22 -9.39
CA THR A 485 32.09 20.90 -8.34
C THR A 485 31.17 21.10 -7.14
N ALA A 486 31.71 21.53 -6.00
CA ALA A 486 30.89 21.87 -4.83
C ALA A 486 29.79 22.90 -5.14
N SER A 487 29.99 23.76 -6.15
CA SER A 487 28.96 24.72 -6.57
C SER A 487 27.69 24.07 -7.15
N SER A 488 27.73 22.79 -7.54
CA SER A 488 26.55 22.03 -7.97
C SER A 488 25.62 21.66 -6.81
N PHE A 489 26.02 21.91 -5.57
CA PHE A 489 25.32 21.49 -4.37
C PHE A 489 24.88 22.67 -3.52
N ILE A 490 23.75 22.51 -2.86
CA ILE A 490 23.28 23.37 -1.77
C ILE A 490 22.84 22.49 -0.61
N VAL A 491 23.09 22.93 0.61
CA VAL A 491 22.71 22.22 1.83
C VAL A 491 21.62 23.02 2.53
N THR A 492 20.55 22.36 2.96
CA THR A 492 19.40 22.99 3.63
C THR A 492 19.15 22.43 5.02
#